data_AF-A0A2E8Z5V8-F1
#
_entry.id   AF-A0A2E8Z5V8-F1
#
_cell.length_a   1.000
_cell.length_b   1.000
_cell.length_c   1.000
_cell.angle_alpha   90.00
_cell.angle_beta   90.00
_cell.angle_gamma   90.00
#
_symmetry.space_group_name_H-M   'P 1'
#
loop_
_entity.id
_entity.type
_entity.pdbx_description
1 polymer ?
#
loop_
_entity_poly.entity_id
_entity_poly.type
_entity_poly.pdbx_seq_one_letter_code
_entity_poly.pdbx_strand_id
1 'polypeptide(L)' 'MPATLTRRLVTLADAADALAVSTRTVRRYIADGQLEAVRLGRKTLRIKADSIERFIDAKPVGNWR' A
#
# COMPACT_ATOMS: atom_id res chain seq x y z
N MET A 1 -9.48 11.79 -25.44
CA MET A 1 -8.26 11.03 -25.07
C MET A 1 -8.63 10.10 -23.92
N PRO A 2 -8.62 8.77 -24.08
CA PRO A 2 -8.81 7.89 -22.94
C PRO A 2 -7.54 7.95 -22.08
N ALA A 3 -7.68 8.40 -20.83
CA ALA A 3 -6.60 8.39 -19.87
C ALA A 3 -6.16 6.93 -19.63
N THR A 4 -4.88 6.64 -19.83
CA THR A 4 -4.29 5.33 -19.58
C THR A 4 -4.47 4.98 -18.10
N LEU A 5 -5.41 4.08 -17.79
CA LEU A 5 -5.65 3.59 -16.43
C LEU A 5 -4.56 2.59 -16.01
N THR A 6 -3.32 3.07 -15.83
CA THR A 6 -2.24 2.26 -15.25
C THR A 6 -2.32 2.22 -13.72
N ARG A 7 -3.51 2.00 -13.16
CA ARG A 7 -3.65 1.80 -11.72
C ARG A 7 -3.13 0.41 -11.37
N ARG A 8 -1.84 0.30 -11.08
CA ARG A 8 -1.21 -0.95 -10.67
C ARG A 8 -1.71 -1.31 -9.26
N LEU A 9 -2.36 -2.46 -9.17
CA LEU A 9 -2.90 -3.01 -7.94
C LEU A 9 -2.06 -4.21 -7.52
N VAL A 10 -1.53 -4.18 -6.30
CA VAL A 10 -0.71 -5.25 -5.73
C VAL A 10 -1.50 -6.03 -4.67
N THR A 11 -1.09 -7.25 -4.39
CA THR A 11 -1.69 -8.04 -3.31
C THR A 11 -1.22 -7.53 -1.94
N LEU A 12 -1.87 -8.01 -0.89
CA LEU A 12 -1.42 -7.78 0.48
C LEU A 12 -0.03 -8.37 0.74
N ALA A 13 0.30 -9.50 0.11
CA ALA A 13 1.60 -10.16 0.25
C ALA A 13 2.69 -9.34 -0.45
N ASP A 14 2.47 -8.94 -1.70
CA ASP A 14 3.43 -8.13 -2.45
C ASP A 14 3.74 -6.80 -1.74
N ALA A 15 2.72 -6.16 -1.15
CA ALA A 15 2.92 -4.94 -0.37
C ALA A 15 3.70 -5.18 0.93
N ALA A 16 3.50 -6.34 1.55
CA ALA A 16 4.24 -6.74 2.75
C ALA A 16 5.72 -6.98 2.43
N ASP A 17 5.99 -7.66 1.31
CA ASP A 17 7.33 -7.90 0.81
C ASP A 17 8.03 -6.59 0.41
N ALA A 18 7.33 -5.71 -0.32
CA ALA A 18 7.87 -4.41 -0.74
C ALA A 18 8.24 -3.49 0.44
N LEU A 19 7.48 -3.55 1.53
CA LEU A 19 7.72 -2.76 2.74
C LEU A 19 8.56 -3.51 3.79
N ALA A 20 8.97 -4.76 3.53
CA ALA A 20 9.66 -5.64 4.47
C ALA A 20 8.96 -5.74 5.85
N VAL A 21 7.63 -5.85 5.86
CA VAL A 21 6.81 -5.97 7.09
C VAL A 21 5.85 -7.15 7.01
N SER A 22 5.22 -7.51 8.13
CA SER A 22 4.18 -8.54 8.13
C SER A 22 2.90 -8.07 7.41
N THR A 23 2.15 -9.00 6.80
CA THR A 23 0.82 -8.71 6.23
C THR A 23 -0.17 -8.17 7.27
N ARG A 24 -0.01 -8.52 8.55
CA ARG A 24 -0.76 -7.93 9.67
C ARG A 24 -0.45 -6.44 9.84
N THR A 25 0.82 -6.05 9.73
CA THR A 25 1.25 -4.65 9.76
C THR A 25 0.66 -3.88 8.58
N VAL A 26 0.67 -4.45 7.38
CA VAL A 26 0.04 -3.83 6.21
C VAL A 26 -1.47 -3.62 6.43
N ARG A 27 -2.18 -4.61 6.98
CA ARG A 27 -3.61 -4.46 7.34
C ARG A 27 -3.84 -3.34 8.35
N ARG A 28 -2.93 -3.18 9.32
CA ARG A 28 -2.98 -2.08 10.28
C ARG A 28 -2.82 -0.74 9.57
N TYR A 29 -1.83 -0.58 8.69
CA TYR A 29 -1.66 0.65 7.91
C TYR A 29 -2.88 0.99 7.04
N ILE A 30 -3.57 -0.02 6.50
CA ILE A 30 -4.83 0.18 5.77
C ILE A 30 -5.96 0.63 6.72
N ALA A 31 -6.08 0.00 7.89
CA ALA A 31 -7.08 0.37 8.89
C ALA A 31 -6.84 1.79 9.45
N ASP A 32 -5.58 2.17 9.61
CA ASP A 32 -5.13 3.49 10.05
C ASP A 32 -5.23 4.54 8.92
N GLY A 33 -5.64 4.15 7.70
CA GLY A 33 -5.79 5.04 6.55
C GLY A 33 -4.47 5.48 5.91
N GLN A 34 -3.35 4.88 6.30
CA GLN A 34 -2.01 5.20 5.77
C GLN A 34 -1.73 4.55 4.41
N LEU A 35 -2.39 3.42 4.10
CA LEU A 35 -2.31 2.76 2.80
C LEU A 35 -3.69 2.66 2.16
N GLU A 36 -3.78 3.11 0.90
CA GLU A 36 -5.01 3.02 0.11
C GLU A 36 -5.20 1.62 -0.46
N ALA A 37 -6.27 0.95 0.00
CA ALA A 37 -6.67 -0.36 -0.49
C ALA A 37 -8.03 -0.32 -1.18
N VAL A 38 -8.17 -1.12 -2.24
CA VAL A 38 -9.41 -1.37 -2.96
C VAL A 38 -9.91 -2.77 -2.58
N ARG A 39 -11.15 -2.84 -2.10
CA ARG A 39 -11.84 -4.11 -1.85
C ARG A 39 -12.55 -4.55 -3.12
N LEU A 40 -12.07 -5.64 -3.73
CA LEU A 40 -12.63 -6.22 -4.95
C LEU A 40 -13.63 -7.35 -4.67
N GLY A 41 -13.68 -7.84 -3.43
CA GLY A 41 -14.62 -8.87 -3.00
C GLY A 41 -14.55 -9.12 -1.49
N ARG A 42 -15.34 -10.06 -0.99
CA ARG A 42 -15.42 -10.39 0.45
C ARG A 42 -14.05 -10.67 1.09
N LYS A 43 -13.16 -11.38 0.38
CA LYS A 43 -11.81 -11.73 0.85
C LYS A 43 -10.68 -11.15 0.00
N THR A 44 -11.02 -10.42 -1.07
CA THR A 44 -10.05 -9.94 -2.04
C THR A 44 -9.78 -8.46 -1.81
N LEU A 45 -8.61 -8.17 -1.23
CA LEU A 45 -8.11 -6.82 -1.01
C LEU A 45 -6.91 -6.58 -1.93
N ARG A 46 -6.87 -5.43 -2.58
CA ARG A 46 -5.72 -4.98 -3.38
C ARG A 46 -5.26 -3.63 -2.88
N ILE A 47 -3.99 -3.33 -3.01
CA ILE A 47 -3.38 -2.07 -2.57
C ILE A 47 -2.93 -1.32 -3.81
N LYS A 48 -3.12 0.00 -3.84
CA LYS A 48 -2.60 0.83 -4.94
C LYS A 48 -1.08 0.95 -4.81
N ALA A 49 -0.34 0.62 -5.87
CA ALA A 49 1.13 0.71 -5.86
C ALA A 49 1.60 2.13 -5.51
N ASP A 50 1.01 3.15 -6.13
CA ASP A 50 1.31 4.57 -5.87
C ASP A 50 1.09 4.98 -4.39
N SER A 51 0.21 4.28 -3.67
CA SER A 51 0.01 4.54 -2.25
C SER A 51 1.16 4.03 -1.40
N ILE A 52 1.84 2.96 -1.82
CA ILE A 52 3.00 2.41 -1.13
C ILE A 52 4.19 3.35 -1.34
N GLU A 53 4.40 3.82 -2.56
CA GLU A 53 5.45 4.80 -2.89
C GLU A 53 5.29 6.08 -2.05
N ARG A 54 4.09 6.68 -2.05
CA ARG A 54 3.81 7.87 -1.21
C ARG A 54 3.99 7.61 0.29
N PHE A 55 3.72 6.38 0.76
CA PHE A 55 3.93 6.02 2.16
C PHE A 55 5.41 5.97 2.54
N ILE A 56 6.27 5.49 1.64
CA ILE A 56 7.72 5.49 1.81
C ILE A 56 8.23 6.94 1.87
N ASP A 57 7.82 7.77 0.91
CA ASP A 57 8.23 9.17 0.82
C ASP A 57 7.78 10.01 2.03
N ALA A 58 6.62 9.67 2.62
CA ALA A 58 6.08 10.37 3.78
C ALA A 58 6.75 10.02 5.11
N LYS A 59 7.62 8.98 5.16
CA LYS A 59 8.33 8.55 6.38
C LYS A 59 9.86 8.64 6.23
N PRO A 60 10.41 9.82 5.90
CA PRO A 60 11.86 9.99 5.91
C PRO A 60 12.37 9.89 7.35
N VAL A 61 13.40 9.08 7.57
CA VAL A 61 14.07 8.99 8.87
C VAL A 61 15.02 10.19 8.99
N GLY A 62 14.46 11.38 9.24
CA GLY A 62 15.20 12.65 9.18
C GLY A 62 16.16 12.90 10.34
N ASN A 63 16.01 12.17 11.46
CA ASN A 63 16.93 12.24 12.60
C ASN A 63 16.70 11.02 13.50
N TRP A 64 17.27 9.87 13.13
CA TRP A 64 17.34 8.73 14.05
C TRP A 64 18.34 9.09 15.16
N ARG A 65 17.82 9.54 16.31
CA ARG A 65 18.61 9.76 17.52
C ARG A 65 18.89 8.45 18.24
#